data_AF-A0A8B8BY09-F1
#
_entry.id   AF-A0A8B8BY09-F1
#
_cell.length_a   1.000
_cell.length_b   1.000
_cell.length_c   1.000
_cell.angle_alpha   90.00
_cell.angle_beta   90.00
_cell.angle_gamma   90.00
#
_symmetry.space_group_name_H-M   'P 1'
#
loop_
_entity.id
_entity.type
_entity.pdbx_description
1 polymer ?
#
loop_
_entity_poly.entity_id
_entity_poly.type
_entity_poly.pdbx_seq_one_letter_code
_entity_poly.pdbx_strand_id
1 'polypeptide(L)'
;MCLVGVWAFENVALHKFAWQQNPYRNNVFNASLAVDGRKTNLSIWGGECVSSGYGETAKWRVDLKDIFSIHHIVIQYAYNEQVWDQNDVNTEYLLGFSLYISNSTKKEDGVLCFWDTNYTKATIPNPVNITCSYHGRYVIYYNNRTHPPFPDEYSYYAYSDLCEVEVYGCPSLGVFGQNCSLACPQNCQEGRCHIIKGTCLGCQAGYRGLTCNKECEQNTYGLGCNQTCGDCSRGERCNHVNGSCLNGCDVGVHGEKCDSKCPKGRFGQDCGRSCSMHCMIPGDCDRFTGHCLSGCQAGWKNSQCDIECDGGMFGNECNKSCGMCHNGEQCHHVNGSCLNGCRPGYHGVTCSEGTHIIT
;
A
#
# COMPACT_ATOMS: atom_id res chain seq x y z
N MET A 1 -24.57 -5.83 44.29
CA MET A 1 -24.65 -5.80 42.81
C MET A 1 -23.51 -6.68 42.29
N CYS A 2 -23.82 -7.84 41.72
CA CYS A 2 -22.82 -8.77 41.19
C CYS A 2 -22.23 -8.20 39.89
N LEU A 3 -20.92 -7.93 39.89
CA LEU A 3 -20.14 -7.79 38.65
C LEU A 3 -19.92 -9.19 38.09
N VAL A 4 -20.83 -9.68 37.26
CA VAL A 4 -20.55 -10.84 36.42
C VAL A 4 -19.60 -10.35 35.33
N GLY A 5 -18.32 -10.70 35.47
CA GLY A 5 -17.36 -10.52 34.39
C GLY A 5 -17.79 -11.38 33.21
N VAL A 6 -18.46 -10.78 32.23
CA VAL A 6 -18.75 -11.43 30.95
C VAL A 6 -17.43 -11.51 30.21
N TRP A 7 -16.87 -12.72 30.14
CA TRP A 7 -15.82 -13.01 29.17
C TRP A 7 -16.43 -12.82 27.79
N ALA A 8 -16.04 -11.79 27.05
CA ALA A 8 -16.71 -11.41 25.81
C ALA A 8 -16.19 -12.14 24.56
N PHE A 9 -15.13 -12.93 24.69
CA PHE A 9 -14.69 -13.78 23.58
C PHE A 9 -15.57 -15.01 23.50
N GLU A 10 -16.12 -15.25 22.31
CA GLU A 10 -17.00 -16.40 22.04
C GLU A 10 -16.28 -17.41 21.15
N ASN A 11 -16.67 -18.68 21.24
CA ASN A 11 -16.21 -19.71 20.33
C ASN A 11 -16.84 -19.49 18.93
N VAL A 12 -16.15 -18.74 18.07
CA VAL A 12 -16.62 -18.41 16.71
C VAL A 12 -16.54 -19.60 15.75
N ALA A 13 -15.92 -20.72 16.15
CA ALA A 13 -15.89 -21.97 15.40
C ALA A 13 -17.09 -22.89 15.67
N LEU A 14 -17.87 -22.63 16.72
CA LEU A 14 -18.99 -23.49 17.12
C LEU A 14 -20.01 -23.66 15.96
N HIS A 15 -20.29 -24.92 15.63
CA HIS A 15 -21.16 -25.38 14.55
C HIS A 15 -20.80 -24.84 13.16
N LYS A 16 -19.55 -24.40 12.96
CA LYS A 16 -19.06 -24.00 11.65
C LYS A 16 -18.71 -25.21 10.80
N PHE A 17 -18.61 -24.98 9.50
CA PHE A 17 -18.23 -26.04 8.56
C PHE A 17 -16.77 -26.41 8.78
N ALA A 18 -16.50 -27.70 9.00
CA ALA A 18 -15.15 -28.24 9.10
C ALA A 18 -14.88 -29.24 7.97
N TRP A 19 -13.61 -29.39 7.63
CA TRP A 19 -13.11 -30.33 6.64
C TRP A 19 -11.84 -31.01 7.16
N GLN A 20 -11.65 -32.26 6.78
CA GLN A 20 -10.41 -32.97 7.07
C GLN A 20 -9.89 -33.79 5.89
N GLN A 21 -8.59 -34.02 5.90
CA GLN A 21 -7.87 -34.88 4.97
C GLN A 21 -7.95 -36.33 5.44
N ASN A 22 -8.29 -37.25 4.53
CA ASN A 22 -8.28 -38.69 4.75
C ASN A 22 -9.02 -39.14 6.04
N PRO A 23 -10.32 -38.80 6.21
CA PRO A 23 -11.10 -39.21 7.37
C PRO A 23 -11.04 -40.73 7.62
N TYR A 24 -10.75 -41.14 8.86
CA TYR A 24 -10.83 -42.54 9.24
C TYR A 24 -12.29 -42.98 9.26
N ARG A 25 -12.68 -44.00 8.48
CA ARG A 25 -14.07 -44.52 8.40
C ARG A 25 -15.14 -43.41 8.24
N ASN A 26 -14.95 -42.53 7.26
CA ASN A 26 -15.79 -41.39 6.78
C ASN A 26 -16.99 -40.92 7.63
N ASN A 27 -17.96 -41.78 7.91
CA ASN A 27 -19.19 -41.40 8.60
C ASN A 27 -19.05 -41.31 10.13
N VAL A 28 -18.09 -42.04 10.73
CA VAL A 28 -17.94 -42.11 12.20
C VAL A 28 -17.10 -40.94 12.72
N PHE A 29 -16.02 -40.60 12.02
CA PHE A 29 -15.09 -39.54 12.42
C PHE A 29 -15.27 -38.34 11.51
N ASN A 30 -16.42 -37.69 11.56
CA ASN A 30 -16.69 -36.52 10.72
C ASN A 30 -15.92 -35.29 11.23
N ALA A 31 -15.32 -34.50 10.34
CA ALA A 31 -14.60 -33.27 10.70
C ALA A 31 -15.40 -32.30 11.57
N SER A 32 -16.73 -32.26 11.42
CA SER A 32 -17.61 -31.37 12.19
C SER A 32 -17.70 -31.72 13.67
N LEU A 33 -17.27 -32.91 14.10
CA LEU A 33 -17.27 -33.31 15.50
C LEU A 33 -16.37 -32.39 16.34
N ALA A 34 -15.22 -31.97 15.80
CA ALA A 34 -14.30 -31.07 16.50
C ALA A 34 -14.81 -29.62 16.64
N VAL A 35 -16.02 -29.30 16.21
CA VAL A 35 -16.61 -27.95 16.33
C VAL A 35 -18.08 -28.03 16.75
N ASP A 36 -18.53 -29.15 17.31
CA ASP A 36 -19.92 -29.33 17.73
C ASP A 36 -20.15 -28.93 19.20
N GLY A 37 -19.09 -28.61 19.94
CA GLY A 37 -19.14 -28.18 21.33
C GLY A 37 -19.32 -29.32 22.34
N ARG A 38 -19.30 -30.58 21.90
CA ARG A 38 -19.46 -31.75 22.77
C ARG A 38 -18.09 -32.23 23.26
N LYS A 39 -17.99 -32.39 24.58
CA LYS A 39 -16.77 -32.84 25.27
C LYS A 39 -17.12 -33.83 26.39
N THR A 40 -18.21 -34.58 26.22
CA THR A 40 -18.71 -35.51 27.24
C THR A 40 -17.99 -36.85 27.22
N ASN A 41 -17.50 -37.28 26.05
CA ASN A 41 -16.73 -38.51 25.90
C ASN A 41 -15.58 -38.32 24.91
N LEU A 42 -14.41 -37.98 25.44
CA LEU A 42 -13.19 -37.69 24.68
C LEU A 42 -12.41 -38.96 24.30
N SER A 43 -12.96 -40.15 24.53
CA SER A 43 -12.39 -41.36 23.97
C SER A 43 -12.45 -41.29 22.45
N ILE A 44 -11.42 -41.76 21.74
CA ILE A 44 -11.42 -41.81 20.27
C ILE A 44 -12.64 -42.60 19.73
N TRP A 45 -13.13 -43.59 20.48
CA TRP A 45 -14.32 -44.38 20.13
C TRP A 45 -15.62 -43.86 20.76
N GLY A 46 -15.55 -42.73 21.48
CA GLY A 46 -16.66 -42.09 22.17
C GLY A 46 -17.67 -41.41 21.26
N GLY A 47 -17.35 -41.24 19.97
CA GLY A 47 -18.23 -40.66 18.95
C GLY A 47 -18.24 -39.13 18.89
N GLU A 48 -17.37 -38.46 19.66
CA GLU A 48 -17.25 -37.00 19.70
C GLU A 48 -15.91 -36.51 19.12
N CYS A 49 -15.10 -37.41 18.54
CA CYS A 49 -13.77 -37.08 18.07
C CYS A 49 -13.60 -37.31 16.57
N VAL A 50 -12.80 -36.46 15.98
CA VAL A 50 -12.27 -36.53 14.63
C VAL A 50 -11.07 -37.46 14.61
N SER A 51 -10.84 -38.17 13.51
CA SER A 51 -9.63 -38.96 13.29
C SER A 51 -9.34 -39.07 11.80
N SER A 52 -8.05 -39.08 11.46
CA SER A 52 -7.55 -39.32 10.11
C SER A 52 -6.93 -40.70 9.97
N GLY A 53 -7.05 -41.31 8.79
CA GLY A 53 -6.36 -42.54 8.46
C GLY A 53 -4.84 -42.36 8.36
N TYR A 54 -4.13 -43.50 8.31
CA TYR A 54 -2.67 -43.56 8.24
C TYR A 54 -2.14 -42.85 6.99
N GLY A 55 -1.38 -41.77 7.18
CA GLY A 55 -0.72 -41.03 6.11
C GLY A 55 0.46 -40.21 6.60
N GLU A 56 1.24 -39.67 5.68
CA GLU A 56 2.40 -38.82 6.00
C GLU A 56 1.98 -37.40 6.43
N THR A 57 0.74 -37.01 6.17
CA THR A 57 0.18 -35.72 6.57
C THR A 57 -1.25 -35.88 7.04
N ALA A 58 -1.61 -35.12 8.08
CA ALA A 58 -2.97 -34.99 8.56
C ALA A 58 -3.33 -33.51 8.62
N LYS A 59 -4.50 -33.17 8.07
CA LYS A 59 -4.97 -31.79 8.00
C LYS A 59 -6.44 -31.73 8.38
N TRP A 60 -6.75 -30.81 9.27
CA TRP A 60 -8.12 -30.45 9.63
C TRP A 60 -8.26 -28.94 9.54
N ARG A 61 -9.43 -28.43 9.14
CA ARG A 61 -9.70 -26.99 9.14
C ARG A 61 -11.16 -26.67 9.37
N VAL A 62 -11.41 -25.51 9.96
CA VAL A 62 -12.74 -24.89 10.09
C VAL A 62 -12.84 -23.62 9.24
N ASP A 63 -13.99 -23.41 8.61
CA ASP A 63 -14.37 -22.17 7.90
C ASP A 63 -15.25 -21.30 8.80
N LEU A 64 -14.68 -20.24 9.37
CA LEU A 64 -15.37 -19.30 10.28
C LEU A 64 -16.44 -18.44 9.57
N LYS A 65 -16.54 -18.53 8.24
CA LYS A 65 -17.44 -17.77 7.33
C LYS A 65 -17.09 -16.31 7.12
N ASP A 66 -16.36 -15.69 8.05
CA ASP A 66 -15.82 -14.33 7.94
C ASP A 66 -14.38 -14.28 8.47
N ILE A 67 -13.70 -13.15 8.31
CA ILE A 67 -12.35 -12.93 8.81
C ILE A 67 -12.44 -12.36 10.24
N PHE A 68 -12.31 -13.25 11.21
CA PHE A 68 -12.38 -12.90 12.63
C PHE A 68 -11.03 -12.48 13.18
N SER A 69 -11.04 -11.56 14.14
CA SER A 69 -9.91 -11.33 15.05
C SER A 69 -9.87 -12.47 16.05
N ILE A 70 -8.85 -13.33 15.98
CA ILE A 70 -8.70 -14.47 16.88
C ILE A 70 -7.91 -14.00 18.11
N HIS A 71 -8.32 -14.42 19.29
CA HIS A 71 -7.58 -14.20 20.54
C HIS A 71 -6.73 -15.43 20.84
N HIS A 72 -7.38 -16.58 20.96
CA HIS A 72 -6.75 -17.85 21.28
C HIS A 72 -7.56 -19.02 20.72
N ILE A 73 -6.91 -20.17 20.64
CA ILE A 73 -7.49 -21.42 20.18
C ILE A 73 -7.27 -22.46 21.28
N VAL A 74 -8.32 -23.19 21.62
CA VAL A 74 -8.25 -24.31 22.55
C VAL A 74 -8.46 -25.59 21.76
N ILE A 75 -7.58 -26.57 21.94
CA ILE A 75 -7.69 -27.87 21.30
C ILE A 75 -7.82 -28.94 22.38
N GLN A 76 -8.92 -29.68 22.32
CA GLN A 76 -9.16 -30.88 23.09
C GLN A 76 -8.85 -32.09 22.22
N TYR A 77 -7.99 -32.96 22.71
CA TYR A 77 -7.52 -34.16 22.02
C TYR A 77 -8.27 -35.41 22.44
N ALA A 78 -8.30 -36.40 21.54
CA ALA A 78 -8.79 -37.72 21.86
C ALA A 78 -7.79 -38.50 22.73
N TYR A 79 -8.30 -39.31 23.65
CA TYR A 79 -7.51 -40.24 24.45
C TYR A 79 -7.96 -41.69 24.20
N ASN A 80 -7.09 -42.66 24.45
CA ASN A 80 -7.44 -44.09 24.37
C ASN A 80 -7.77 -44.71 25.73
N GLU A 81 -7.12 -44.26 26.80
CA GLU A 81 -7.28 -44.83 28.15
C GLU A 81 -8.03 -43.89 29.11
N GLN A 82 -8.37 -44.34 30.33
CA GLN A 82 -9.11 -43.52 31.29
C GLN A 82 -8.37 -42.25 31.76
N VAL A 83 -7.05 -42.14 31.51
CA VAL A 83 -6.21 -41.03 31.96
C VAL A 83 -5.31 -40.56 30.81
N TRP A 84 -5.25 -39.24 30.62
CA TRP A 84 -4.29 -38.62 29.71
C TRP A 84 -2.91 -38.55 30.37
N ASP A 85 -2.02 -39.46 29.99
CA ASP A 85 -0.62 -39.50 30.45
C ASP A 85 0.34 -40.03 29.38
N GLN A 86 1.64 -40.10 29.70
CA GLN A 86 2.70 -40.53 28.78
C GLN A 86 2.52 -41.94 28.18
N ASN A 87 1.68 -42.79 28.78
CA ASN A 87 1.42 -44.14 28.28
C ASN A 87 0.29 -44.17 27.25
N ASP A 88 -0.51 -43.11 27.15
CA ASP A 88 -1.53 -43.00 26.10
C ASP A 88 -0.85 -42.81 24.74
N VAL A 89 -1.11 -43.75 23.83
CA VAL A 89 -0.59 -43.74 22.46
C VAL A 89 -1.05 -42.50 21.68
N ASN A 90 -2.14 -41.83 22.05
CA ASN A 90 -2.56 -40.61 21.36
C ASN A 90 -1.64 -39.41 21.67
N THR A 91 -0.83 -39.47 22.73
CA THR A 91 0.13 -38.40 23.04
C THR A 91 1.21 -38.24 21.97
N GLU A 92 1.72 -39.33 21.40
CA GLU A 92 2.73 -39.30 20.32
C GLU A 92 2.16 -38.88 18.95
N TYR A 93 0.85 -39.07 18.75
CA TYR A 93 0.16 -38.78 17.49
C TYR A 93 0.07 -37.29 17.20
N LEU A 94 0.10 -36.47 18.25
CA LEU A 94 -0.13 -35.04 18.20
C LEU A 94 1.17 -34.23 18.26
N LEU A 95 2.28 -34.84 18.67
CA LEU A 95 3.57 -34.15 18.74
C LEU A 95 3.96 -33.55 17.38
N GLY A 96 4.50 -32.33 17.42
CA GLY A 96 4.99 -31.63 16.23
C GLY A 96 3.91 -30.98 15.36
N PHE A 97 2.66 -30.93 15.83
CA PHE A 97 1.60 -30.28 15.10
C PHE A 97 1.82 -28.77 14.94
N SER A 98 1.13 -28.21 13.96
CA SER A 98 1.18 -26.78 13.64
C SER A 98 -0.22 -26.25 13.40
N LEU A 99 -0.43 -24.98 13.78
CA LEU A 99 -1.66 -24.24 13.51
C LEU A 99 -1.38 -23.06 12.60
N TYR A 100 -2.23 -22.93 11.59
CA TYR A 100 -2.22 -21.80 10.66
C TYR A 100 -3.53 -21.05 10.70
N ILE A 101 -3.43 -19.72 10.61
CA ILE A 101 -4.54 -18.82 10.41
C ILE A 101 -4.49 -18.30 8.97
N SER A 102 -5.52 -18.55 8.17
CA SER A 102 -5.51 -18.24 6.74
C SER A 102 -6.80 -17.58 6.28
N ASN A 103 -6.72 -16.79 5.21
CA ASN A 103 -7.89 -16.28 4.50
C ASN A 103 -8.31 -17.21 3.34
N SER A 104 -7.53 -18.25 3.07
CA SER A 104 -7.82 -19.28 2.07
C SER A 104 -7.85 -20.67 2.70
N THR A 105 -8.23 -21.67 1.92
CA THR A 105 -8.25 -23.09 2.35
C THR A 105 -6.85 -23.73 2.42
N LYS A 106 -5.82 -23.01 1.97
CA LYS A 106 -4.42 -23.43 1.93
C LYS A 106 -3.66 -22.87 3.14
N LYS A 107 -2.74 -23.67 3.69
CA LYS A 107 -1.96 -23.26 4.87
C LYS A 107 -0.81 -22.33 4.48
N GLU A 108 -0.34 -22.48 3.23
CA GLU A 108 0.75 -21.74 2.61
C GLU A 108 0.42 -20.25 2.43
N ASP A 109 -0.87 -19.92 2.30
CA ASP A 109 -1.36 -18.54 2.18
C ASP A 109 -1.57 -17.88 3.56
N GLY A 110 -1.40 -18.64 4.65
CA GLY A 110 -1.68 -18.23 6.01
C GLY A 110 -0.45 -17.89 6.84
N VAL A 111 -0.69 -17.50 8.08
CA VAL A 111 0.35 -17.26 9.09
C VAL A 111 0.46 -18.49 9.98
N LEU A 112 1.69 -18.98 10.19
CA LEU A 112 1.98 -19.98 11.21
C LEU A 112 1.78 -19.36 12.59
N CYS A 113 0.70 -19.73 13.27
CA CYS A 113 0.43 -19.22 14.62
C CYS A 113 1.21 -20.00 15.67
N PHE A 114 1.25 -21.32 15.54
CA PHE A 114 1.87 -22.20 16.52
C PHE A 114 2.52 -23.38 15.84
N TRP A 115 3.67 -23.78 16.35
CA TRP A 115 4.36 -25.00 15.99
C TRP A 115 4.87 -25.64 17.26
N ASP A 116 4.43 -26.86 17.52
CA ASP A 116 4.96 -27.65 18.62
C ASP A 116 6.38 -28.10 18.29
N THR A 117 7.33 -27.65 19.10
CA THR A 117 8.72 -28.11 19.08
C THR A 117 9.18 -28.64 20.44
N ASN A 118 8.33 -28.57 21.46
CA ASN A 118 8.75 -28.66 22.86
C ASN A 118 7.97 -29.71 23.65
N TYR A 119 6.79 -30.12 23.18
CA TYR A 119 6.04 -31.14 23.88
C TYR A 119 6.68 -32.51 23.71
N THR A 120 6.55 -33.29 24.77
CA THR A 120 6.85 -34.73 24.85
C THR A 120 5.57 -35.46 25.25
N LYS A 121 5.55 -36.79 25.18
CA LYS A 121 4.38 -37.59 25.61
C LYS A 121 3.95 -37.28 27.04
N ALA A 122 4.90 -36.94 27.92
CA ALA A 122 4.63 -36.61 29.30
C ALA A 122 4.18 -35.15 29.54
N THR A 123 4.41 -34.25 28.59
CA THR A 123 4.23 -32.80 28.81
C THR A 123 3.18 -32.15 27.92
N ILE A 124 2.72 -32.83 26.86
CA ILE A 124 1.62 -32.34 26.03
C ILE A 124 0.33 -32.20 26.87
N PRO A 125 -0.24 -31.00 27.03
CA PRO A 125 -1.44 -30.82 27.84
C PRO A 125 -2.70 -31.18 27.04
N ASN A 126 -3.77 -31.57 27.72
CA ASN A 126 -5.08 -31.80 27.11
C ASN A 126 -6.18 -31.20 28.01
N PRO A 127 -6.76 -30.04 27.67
CA PRO A 127 -6.59 -29.31 26.41
C PRO A 127 -5.29 -28.49 26.32
N VAL A 128 -4.90 -28.18 25.09
CA VAL A 128 -3.88 -27.17 24.75
C VAL A 128 -4.56 -25.81 24.56
N ASN A 129 -3.99 -24.74 25.11
CA ASN A 129 -4.43 -23.36 24.90
C ASN A 129 -3.35 -22.55 24.19
N ILE A 130 -3.64 -22.08 22.97
CA ILE A 130 -2.68 -21.41 22.08
C ILE A 130 -3.15 -19.98 21.85
N THR A 131 -2.32 -19.02 22.24
CA THR A 131 -2.57 -17.60 21.94
C THR A 131 -2.27 -17.32 20.46
N CYS A 132 -3.27 -16.87 19.71
CA CYS A 132 -3.20 -16.60 18.27
C CYS A 132 -3.86 -15.24 17.97
N SER A 133 -3.15 -14.14 18.12
CA SER A 133 -3.69 -12.78 17.87
C SER A 133 -3.65 -12.34 16.40
N TYR A 134 -4.09 -13.21 15.49
CA TYR A 134 -4.15 -12.95 14.04
C TYR A 134 -5.59 -12.82 13.55
N HIS A 135 -5.76 -12.25 12.36
CA HIS A 135 -7.06 -12.25 11.67
C HIS A 135 -7.06 -13.36 10.62
N GLY A 136 -8.15 -14.12 10.57
CA GLY A 136 -8.31 -15.14 9.55
C GLY A 136 -9.73 -15.66 9.43
N ARG A 137 -10.02 -16.27 8.28
CA ARG A 137 -11.27 -17.00 8.04
C ARG A 137 -11.15 -18.48 8.34
N TYR A 138 -9.96 -19.05 8.20
CA TYR A 138 -9.69 -20.47 8.41
C TYR A 138 -8.69 -20.66 9.54
N VAL A 139 -9.03 -21.57 10.44
CA VAL A 139 -8.06 -22.18 11.37
C VAL A 139 -7.73 -23.56 10.84
N ILE A 140 -6.45 -23.83 10.65
CA ILE A 140 -5.96 -25.05 10.03
C ILE A 140 -5.00 -25.76 10.98
N TYR A 141 -5.39 -26.94 11.44
CA TYR A 141 -4.52 -27.90 12.08
C TYR A 141 -3.77 -28.70 11.02
N TYR A 142 -2.47 -28.84 11.21
CA TYR A 142 -1.61 -29.59 10.30
C TYR A 142 -0.54 -30.36 11.06
N ASN A 143 -0.44 -31.64 10.76
CA ASN A 143 0.61 -32.51 11.28
C ASN A 143 1.35 -33.18 10.12
N ASN A 144 2.67 -33.30 10.24
CA ASN A 144 3.56 -33.66 9.14
C ASN A 144 4.59 -34.72 9.57
N ARG A 145 4.73 -35.75 8.73
CA ARG A 145 5.66 -36.88 8.83
C ARG A 145 6.29 -37.22 7.47
N THR A 146 6.63 -36.21 6.67
CA THR A 146 7.19 -36.40 5.31
C THR A 146 8.72 -36.57 5.27
N HIS A 147 9.45 -36.14 6.32
CA HIS A 147 10.92 -36.09 6.31
C HIS A 147 11.51 -36.84 7.51
N PRO A 148 11.74 -38.16 7.41
CA PRO A 148 12.40 -38.94 8.46
C PRO A 148 13.93 -38.66 8.50
N PRO A 149 14.62 -38.88 9.63
CA PRO A 149 14.08 -39.36 10.92
C PRO A 149 13.33 -38.27 11.68
N PHE A 150 12.26 -38.66 12.38
CA PHE A 150 11.50 -37.75 13.24
C PHE A 150 12.14 -37.67 14.64
N PRO A 151 11.88 -36.61 15.42
CA PRO A 151 12.28 -36.56 16.82
C PRO A 151 11.80 -37.80 17.60
N ASP A 152 12.52 -38.15 18.66
CA ASP A 152 12.15 -39.24 19.55
C ASP A 152 10.72 -39.01 20.09
N GLU A 153 9.98 -40.11 20.29
CA GLU A 153 8.56 -40.13 20.69
C GLU A 153 7.54 -39.74 19.61
N TYR A 154 7.94 -39.22 18.45
CA TYR A 154 6.97 -38.91 17.40
C TYR A 154 6.42 -40.19 16.75
N SER A 155 5.13 -40.18 16.48
CA SER A 155 4.48 -41.23 15.69
C SER A 155 5.03 -41.29 14.26
N TYR A 156 5.03 -42.49 13.66
CA TYR A 156 5.47 -42.67 12.27
C TYR A 156 4.49 -42.04 11.25
N TYR A 157 3.19 -42.10 11.55
CA TYR A 157 2.13 -41.50 10.73
C TYR A 157 1.63 -40.19 11.35
N ALA A 158 1.08 -39.31 10.53
CA ALA A 158 0.45 -38.07 10.97
C ALA A 158 -1.03 -38.31 11.29
N TYR A 159 -1.49 -37.73 12.40
CA TYR A 159 -2.87 -37.86 12.88
C TYR A 159 -3.52 -36.50 13.16
N SER A 160 -4.86 -36.49 13.11
CA SER A 160 -5.73 -35.36 13.46
C SER A 160 -6.83 -35.81 14.42
N ASP A 161 -6.40 -36.45 15.51
CA ASP A 161 -7.26 -37.02 16.54
C ASP A 161 -7.72 -35.92 17.51
N LEU A 162 -8.71 -35.14 17.06
CA LEU A 162 -9.20 -33.91 17.70
C LEU A 162 -10.65 -34.11 18.16
N CYS A 163 -10.97 -33.84 19.43
CA CYS A 163 -12.34 -33.90 19.93
C CYS A 163 -13.04 -32.55 19.93
N GLU A 164 -12.33 -31.45 20.18
CA GLU A 164 -12.91 -30.11 20.07
C GLU A 164 -11.81 -29.09 19.74
N VAL A 165 -12.12 -28.15 18.85
CA VAL A 165 -11.27 -27.03 18.45
C VAL A 165 -12.07 -25.76 18.60
N GLU A 166 -11.90 -25.09 19.72
CA GLU A 166 -12.58 -23.84 20.05
C GLU A 166 -11.73 -22.66 19.58
N VAL A 167 -12.32 -21.75 18.81
CA VAL A 167 -11.64 -20.55 18.32
C VAL A 167 -12.28 -19.35 19.00
N TYR A 168 -11.59 -18.74 19.95
CA TYR A 168 -12.12 -17.63 20.71
C TYR A 168 -11.74 -16.29 20.08
N GLY A 169 -12.74 -15.47 19.80
CA GLY A 169 -12.59 -14.13 19.24
C GLY A 169 -13.78 -13.25 19.57
N CYS A 170 -13.78 -12.00 19.07
CA CYS A 170 -14.95 -11.14 19.22
C CYS A 170 -16.07 -11.59 18.25
N PRO A 171 -17.33 -11.69 18.73
CA PRO A 171 -18.45 -12.11 17.88
C PRO A 171 -18.81 -11.08 16.81
N SER A 172 -18.54 -9.80 17.09
CA SER A 172 -18.66 -8.70 16.13
C SER A 172 -17.32 -8.41 15.45
N LEU A 173 -17.37 -8.03 14.18
CA LEU A 173 -16.19 -7.61 13.42
C LEU A 173 -15.81 -6.17 13.76
N GLY A 174 -14.53 -5.83 13.57
CA GLY A 174 -14.05 -4.46 13.74
C GLY A 174 -14.11 -3.92 15.17
N VAL A 175 -14.16 -4.80 16.17
CA VAL A 175 -14.10 -4.43 17.59
C VAL A 175 -12.93 -5.11 18.30
N PHE A 176 -12.51 -4.51 19.42
CA PHE A 176 -11.41 -4.97 20.25
C PHE A 176 -11.68 -4.69 21.74
N GLY A 177 -10.72 -5.09 22.58
CA GLY A 177 -10.74 -4.99 24.02
C GLY A 177 -11.26 -6.26 24.67
N GLN A 178 -11.04 -6.39 25.98
CA GLN A 178 -11.44 -7.58 26.76
C GLN A 178 -12.95 -7.87 26.68
N ASN A 179 -13.75 -6.84 26.43
CA ASN A 179 -15.21 -6.93 26.34
C ASN A 179 -15.75 -6.79 24.90
N CYS A 180 -14.89 -6.83 23.86
CA CYS A 180 -15.30 -6.69 22.46
C CYS A 180 -16.23 -5.50 22.17
N SER A 181 -16.05 -4.39 22.90
CA SER A 181 -16.96 -3.24 22.89
C SER A 181 -16.35 -1.97 22.28
N LEU A 182 -15.03 -1.97 22.03
CA LEU A 182 -14.33 -0.81 21.46
C LEU A 182 -14.19 -1.00 19.96
N ALA A 183 -14.64 -0.03 19.16
CA ALA A 183 -14.46 -0.08 17.71
C ALA A 183 -12.98 0.10 17.35
N CYS A 184 -12.50 -0.66 16.37
CA CYS A 184 -11.17 -0.46 15.80
C CYS A 184 -11.02 0.97 15.26
N PRO A 185 -9.81 1.55 15.31
CA PRO A 185 -9.57 2.87 14.75
C PRO A 185 -9.99 2.97 13.27
N GLN A 186 -10.62 4.10 12.92
CA GLN A 186 -11.28 4.30 11.62
C GLN A 186 -10.37 4.04 10.41
N ASN A 187 -9.10 4.45 10.48
CA ASN A 187 -8.16 4.36 9.37
C ASN A 187 -7.27 3.11 9.44
N CYS A 188 -7.63 2.11 10.25
CA CYS A 188 -7.02 0.79 10.10
C CYS A 188 -7.40 0.20 8.73
N GLN A 189 -6.46 -0.49 8.09
CA GLN A 189 -6.76 -1.26 6.89
C GLN A 189 -7.82 -2.32 7.19
N GLU A 190 -8.82 -2.42 6.30
CA GLU A 190 -9.93 -3.36 6.40
C GLU A 190 -10.73 -3.25 7.72
N GLY A 191 -10.60 -2.15 8.47
CA GLY A 191 -11.23 -1.97 9.78
C GLY A 191 -10.72 -2.94 10.85
N ARG A 192 -9.52 -3.51 10.68
CA ARG A 192 -8.97 -4.54 11.57
C ARG A 192 -7.87 -4.02 12.47
N CYS A 193 -7.93 -4.42 13.73
CA CYS A 193 -6.94 -4.06 14.74
C CYS A 193 -6.72 -5.21 15.72
N HIS A 194 -5.59 -5.18 16.41
CA HIS A 194 -5.21 -6.18 17.40
C HIS A 194 -6.31 -6.32 18.46
N ILE A 195 -6.80 -7.55 18.66
CA ILE A 195 -8.00 -7.84 19.46
C ILE A 195 -7.96 -7.33 20.91
N ILE A 196 -6.77 -7.29 21.54
CA ILE A 196 -6.60 -6.68 22.88
C ILE A 196 -6.19 -5.21 22.81
N LYS A 197 -5.13 -4.88 22.04
CA LYS A 197 -4.46 -3.57 22.11
C LYS A 197 -5.13 -2.47 21.26
N GLY A 198 -5.96 -2.85 20.29
CA GLY A 198 -6.56 -1.90 19.35
C GLY A 198 -5.59 -1.30 18.33
N THR A 199 -4.35 -1.79 18.28
CA THR A 199 -3.35 -1.33 17.32
C THR A 199 -3.64 -1.89 15.92
N CYS A 200 -3.68 -1.05 14.90
CA CYS A 200 -3.90 -1.47 13.52
C CYS A 200 -2.70 -2.30 13.02
N LEU A 201 -2.97 -3.31 12.19
CA LEU A 201 -1.92 -4.07 11.49
C LEU A 201 -1.36 -3.31 10.28
N GLY A 202 -2.13 -2.36 9.76
CA GLY A 202 -1.73 -1.44 8.71
C GLY A 202 -2.68 -0.25 8.67
N CYS A 203 -2.21 0.86 8.12
CA CYS A 203 -3.00 2.08 7.96
C CYS A 203 -3.48 2.27 6.52
N GLN A 204 -4.66 2.87 6.37
CA GLN A 204 -5.09 3.39 5.08
C GLN A 204 -4.11 4.46 4.57
N ALA A 205 -4.10 4.69 3.26
CA ALA A 205 -3.22 5.68 2.63
C ALA A 205 -3.42 7.06 3.25
N GLY A 206 -2.31 7.76 3.50
CA GLY A 206 -2.31 9.08 4.12
C GLY A 206 -2.35 9.09 5.64
N TYR A 207 -2.38 7.92 6.30
CA TYR A 207 -2.36 7.79 7.76
C TYR A 207 -1.22 6.90 8.24
N ARG A 208 -0.79 7.14 9.48
CA ARG A 208 0.31 6.44 10.14
C ARG A 208 0.11 6.35 11.65
N GLY A 209 1.01 5.61 12.30
CA GLY A 209 0.99 5.37 13.74
C GLY A 209 0.24 4.08 14.10
N LEU A 210 0.39 3.65 15.35
CA LEU A 210 -0.15 2.36 15.82
C LEU A 210 -1.68 2.26 15.74
N THR A 211 -2.38 3.38 15.75
CA THR A 211 -3.86 3.46 15.64
C THR A 211 -4.32 4.27 14.43
N CYS A 212 -3.42 4.57 13.48
CA CYS A 212 -3.72 5.28 12.23
C CYS A 212 -4.46 6.62 12.43
N ASN A 213 -4.21 7.30 13.55
CA ASN A 213 -4.83 8.58 13.90
C ASN A 213 -3.98 9.80 13.51
N LYS A 214 -2.78 9.58 12.97
CA LYS A 214 -1.91 10.65 12.49
C LYS A 214 -1.90 10.66 10.98
N GLU A 215 -2.08 11.83 10.38
CA GLU A 215 -1.83 12.00 8.96
C GLU A 215 -0.33 11.87 8.65
N CYS A 216 0.00 11.65 7.38
CA CYS A 216 1.37 11.77 6.92
C CYS A 216 1.93 13.16 7.24
N GLU A 217 3.21 13.26 7.61
CA GLU A 217 3.90 14.52 7.96
C GLU A 217 5.02 14.81 6.96
N GLN A 218 5.74 15.93 7.10
CA GLN A 218 6.97 16.19 6.33
C GLN A 218 6.82 16.12 4.81
N ASN A 219 5.71 16.62 4.26
CA ASN A 219 5.42 16.59 2.82
C ASN A 219 5.47 15.18 2.22
N THR A 220 4.92 14.21 2.94
CA THR A 220 4.73 12.84 2.44
C THR A 220 3.25 12.49 2.29
N TYR A 221 2.96 11.50 1.46
CA TYR A 221 1.61 11.01 1.20
C TYR A 221 1.60 9.51 0.88
N GLY A 222 0.39 8.95 0.72
CA GLY A 222 0.18 7.59 0.24
C GLY A 222 0.31 6.53 1.33
N LEU A 223 0.41 5.26 0.92
CA LEU A 223 0.49 4.14 1.85
C LEU A 223 1.80 4.18 2.65
N GLY A 224 1.70 4.14 3.97
CA GLY A 224 2.85 4.20 4.87
C GLY A 224 3.60 5.55 4.84
N CYS A 225 3.05 6.57 4.19
CA CYS A 225 3.70 7.88 4.01
C CYS A 225 5.06 7.79 3.30
N ASN A 226 5.19 6.87 2.33
CA ASN A 226 6.44 6.60 1.64
C ASN A 226 6.65 7.43 0.36
N GLN A 227 5.65 8.22 -0.07
CA GLN A 227 5.75 9.07 -1.26
C GLN A 227 5.96 10.53 -0.85
N THR A 228 6.78 11.27 -1.59
CA THR A 228 7.08 12.68 -1.33
C THR A 228 6.22 13.59 -2.22
N CYS A 229 5.65 14.65 -1.66
CA CYS A 229 4.95 15.69 -2.42
C CYS A 229 5.88 16.32 -3.47
N GLY A 230 5.30 16.76 -4.58
CA GLY A 230 5.97 17.68 -5.50
C GLY A 230 5.90 19.14 -5.02
N ASP A 231 6.23 20.06 -5.92
CA ASP A 231 6.33 21.49 -5.61
C ASP A 231 4.97 22.18 -5.79
N CYS A 232 4.09 22.01 -4.80
CA CYS A 232 2.79 22.70 -4.76
C CYS A 232 2.98 24.22 -4.66
N SER A 233 2.03 24.98 -5.22
CA SER A 233 2.05 26.44 -5.22
C SER A 233 2.24 27.01 -3.80
N ARG A 234 3.16 27.99 -3.67
CA ARG A 234 3.46 28.72 -2.42
C ARG A 234 3.85 27.83 -1.23
N GLY A 235 4.40 26.65 -1.49
CA GLY A 235 4.82 25.71 -0.45
C GLY A 235 3.66 25.09 0.33
N GLU A 236 2.45 25.09 -0.26
CA GLU A 236 1.31 24.39 0.33
C GLU A 236 1.58 22.90 0.47
N ARG A 237 0.91 22.29 1.44
CA ARG A 237 1.03 20.85 1.66
C ARG A 237 0.20 20.12 0.63
N CYS A 238 0.79 19.13 -0.04
CA CYS A 238 0.02 18.24 -0.90
C CYS A 238 -0.96 17.41 -0.06
N ASN A 239 -2.00 16.90 -0.71
CA ASN A 239 -2.98 16.01 -0.11
C ASN A 239 -2.28 14.75 0.42
N HIS A 240 -2.41 14.49 1.71
CA HIS A 240 -1.71 13.40 2.40
C HIS A 240 -2.11 11.99 1.90
N VAL A 241 -3.27 11.84 1.25
CA VAL A 241 -3.73 10.54 0.72
C VAL A 241 -3.17 10.26 -0.67
N ASN A 242 -3.31 11.19 -1.62
CA ASN A 242 -3.02 10.95 -3.03
C ASN A 242 -1.87 11.79 -3.62
N GLY A 243 -1.39 12.79 -2.87
CA GLY A 243 -0.27 13.65 -3.25
C GLY A 243 -0.61 14.84 -4.13
N SER A 244 -1.89 15.13 -4.37
CA SER A 244 -2.28 16.23 -5.26
C SER A 244 -2.15 17.61 -4.60
N CYS A 245 -1.91 18.62 -5.42
CA CYS A 245 -1.84 20.03 -5.01
C CYS A 245 -3.15 20.74 -5.39
N LEU A 246 -3.91 21.22 -4.39
CA LEU A 246 -5.25 21.78 -4.61
C LEU A 246 -5.21 23.11 -5.39
N ASN A 247 -4.20 23.94 -5.13
CA ASN A 247 -4.05 25.28 -5.72
C ASN A 247 -3.04 25.33 -6.87
N GLY A 248 -2.78 24.17 -7.50
CA GLY A 248 -1.82 24.05 -8.60
C GLY A 248 -0.36 24.00 -8.16
N CYS A 249 0.52 24.16 -9.14
CA CYS A 249 1.96 23.95 -9.02
C CYS A 249 2.73 25.25 -8.96
N ASP A 250 3.92 25.19 -8.37
CA ASP A 250 4.86 26.29 -8.41
C ASP A 250 5.49 26.44 -9.81
N VAL A 251 6.33 27.47 -9.98
CA VAL A 251 7.01 27.75 -11.25
C VAL A 251 7.89 26.59 -11.71
N GLY A 252 7.80 26.25 -13.01
CA GLY A 252 8.69 25.27 -13.64
C GLY A 252 8.28 23.80 -13.47
N VAL A 253 7.16 23.54 -12.81
CA VAL A 253 6.54 22.20 -12.65
C VAL A 253 5.04 22.22 -12.98
N HIS A 254 4.48 21.05 -13.28
CA HIS A 254 3.06 20.85 -13.58
C HIS A 254 2.56 19.46 -13.19
N GLY A 255 1.27 19.22 -13.44
CA GLY A 255 0.59 17.96 -13.17
C GLY A 255 -0.12 18.01 -11.82
N GLU A 256 -1.04 17.07 -11.56
CA GLU A 256 -1.86 17.11 -10.34
C GLU A 256 -1.04 17.07 -9.05
N LYS A 257 0.17 16.50 -9.09
CA LYS A 257 1.08 16.34 -7.95
C LYS A 257 2.29 17.28 -7.98
N CYS A 258 2.42 18.08 -9.05
CA CYS A 258 3.52 19.02 -9.23
C CYS A 258 4.92 18.38 -9.15
N ASP A 259 5.03 17.13 -9.61
CA ASP A 259 6.26 16.33 -9.64
C ASP A 259 6.90 16.28 -11.03
N SER A 260 6.23 16.84 -12.04
CA SER A 260 6.66 16.83 -13.43
C SER A 260 7.20 18.19 -13.83
N LYS A 261 8.40 18.22 -14.42
CA LYS A 261 9.01 19.46 -14.96
C LYS A 261 8.18 19.98 -16.14
N CYS A 262 8.16 21.30 -16.37
CA CYS A 262 7.50 21.84 -17.56
C CYS A 262 7.95 21.13 -18.84
N PRO A 263 7.01 20.80 -19.74
CA PRO A 263 7.35 20.29 -21.05
C PRO A 263 8.09 21.37 -21.85
N LYS A 264 8.88 20.94 -22.84
CA LYS A 264 9.56 21.87 -23.74
C LYS A 264 8.57 22.86 -24.36
N GLY A 265 8.98 24.12 -24.48
CA GLY A 265 8.11 25.18 -24.99
C GLY A 265 7.17 25.82 -23.98
N ARG A 266 7.18 25.38 -22.70
CA ARG A 266 6.35 25.96 -21.65
C ARG A 266 7.16 26.39 -20.43
N PHE A 267 6.68 27.42 -19.74
CA PHE A 267 7.32 27.94 -18.54
C PHE A 267 6.33 28.58 -17.56
N GLY A 268 6.82 28.93 -16.37
CA GLY A 268 6.07 29.65 -15.34
C GLY A 268 5.21 28.73 -14.46
N GLN A 269 4.28 29.34 -13.71
CA GLN A 269 3.35 28.63 -12.84
C GLN A 269 2.46 27.68 -13.65
N ASP A 270 2.32 26.44 -13.19
CA ASP A 270 1.57 25.37 -13.87
C ASP A 270 2.00 25.15 -15.34
N CYS A 271 3.17 25.66 -15.72
CA CYS A 271 3.62 25.72 -17.12
C CYS A 271 2.59 26.38 -18.05
N GLY A 272 1.83 27.36 -17.53
CA GLY A 272 0.74 28.03 -18.23
C GLY A 272 1.18 28.97 -19.36
N ARG A 273 2.46 29.37 -19.42
CA ARG A 273 3.00 30.28 -20.44
C ARG A 273 3.80 29.52 -21.49
N SER A 274 3.86 30.06 -22.70
CA SER A 274 4.60 29.49 -23.84
C SER A 274 5.91 30.24 -24.09
N CYS A 275 7.00 29.51 -24.33
CA CYS A 275 8.27 30.08 -24.78
C CYS A 275 8.11 30.78 -26.13
N SER A 276 8.89 31.83 -26.37
CA SER A 276 8.92 32.51 -27.68
C SER A 276 9.48 31.60 -28.77
N MET A 277 8.88 31.67 -29.96
CA MET A 277 9.41 31.02 -31.17
C MET A 277 10.60 31.79 -31.77
N HIS A 278 10.89 32.98 -31.25
CA HIS A 278 12.00 33.83 -31.66
C HIS A 278 13.23 33.72 -30.76
N CYS A 279 13.23 32.77 -29.81
CA CYS A 279 14.47 32.26 -29.25
C CYS A 279 15.36 31.72 -30.38
N MET A 280 16.70 31.78 -30.23
CA MET A 280 17.64 31.23 -31.21
C MET A 280 17.35 29.76 -31.56
N ILE A 281 16.94 28.97 -30.56
CA ILE A 281 16.28 27.69 -30.77
C ILE A 281 14.78 27.90 -30.50
N PRO A 282 13.89 27.82 -31.52
CA PRO A 282 12.48 28.15 -31.35
C PRO A 282 11.80 27.37 -30.22
N GLY A 283 11.18 28.09 -29.28
CA GLY A 283 10.49 27.50 -28.14
C GLY A 283 11.41 26.94 -27.04
N ASP A 284 12.73 27.10 -27.13
CA ASP A 284 13.67 26.68 -26.09
C ASP A 284 13.95 27.83 -25.12
N CYS A 285 13.37 27.76 -23.94
CA CYS A 285 13.52 28.77 -22.90
C CYS A 285 13.60 28.15 -21.50
N ASP A 286 14.15 28.90 -20.56
CA ASP A 286 14.19 28.52 -19.15
C ASP A 286 12.76 28.31 -18.60
N ARG A 287 12.50 27.12 -18.07
CA ARG A 287 11.16 26.71 -17.61
C ARG A 287 10.61 27.54 -16.44
N PHE A 288 11.45 28.26 -15.71
CA PHE A 288 11.02 29.08 -14.58
C PHE A 288 10.66 30.49 -15.04
N THR A 289 11.53 31.11 -15.83
CA THR A 289 11.48 32.54 -16.18
C THR A 289 11.01 32.83 -17.59
N GLY A 290 11.06 31.86 -18.50
CA GLY A 290 10.79 32.04 -19.92
C GLY A 290 11.97 32.64 -20.71
N HIS A 291 13.15 32.73 -20.11
CA HIS A 291 14.32 33.34 -20.74
C HIS A 291 14.91 32.44 -21.83
N CYS A 292 15.05 32.94 -23.05
CA CYS A 292 15.79 32.29 -24.13
C CYS A 292 17.30 32.28 -23.83
N LEU A 293 17.83 31.18 -23.27
CA LEU A 293 19.23 31.08 -22.84
C LEU A 293 20.25 31.19 -24.00
N SER A 294 19.82 30.89 -25.22
CA SER A 294 20.65 31.01 -26.42
C SER A 294 20.57 32.39 -27.09
N GLY A 295 19.85 33.35 -26.50
CA GLY A 295 19.59 34.67 -27.09
C GLY A 295 18.45 34.66 -28.12
N CYS A 296 18.29 35.79 -28.81
CA CYS A 296 17.18 36.05 -29.74
C CYS A 296 17.57 35.92 -31.21
N GLN A 297 16.62 35.49 -32.03
CA GLN A 297 16.70 35.63 -33.49
C GLN A 297 16.80 37.11 -33.88
N ALA A 298 17.37 37.38 -35.06
CA ALA A 298 17.50 38.76 -35.55
C ALA A 298 16.14 39.47 -35.61
N GLY A 299 16.12 40.73 -35.16
CA GLY A 299 14.91 41.54 -35.09
C GLY A 299 14.11 41.41 -33.80
N TRP A 300 14.55 40.61 -32.83
CA TRP A 300 13.88 40.43 -31.54
C TRP A 300 14.84 40.75 -30.38
N LYS A 301 14.31 41.28 -29.28
CA LYS A 301 15.04 41.68 -28.07
C LYS A 301 14.30 41.29 -26.80
N ASN A 302 14.94 41.59 -25.67
CA ASN A 302 14.61 41.22 -24.28
C ASN A 302 14.94 39.75 -23.96
N SER A 303 14.76 39.35 -22.69
CA SER A 303 15.08 37.99 -22.24
C SER A 303 14.15 36.91 -22.81
N GLN A 304 12.91 37.26 -23.17
CA GLN A 304 11.92 36.31 -23.70
C GLN A 304 11.85 36.32 -25.23
N CYS A 305 12.59 37.21 -25.91
CA CYS A 305 12.57 37.40 -27.36
C CYS A 305 11.15 37.59 -27.91
N ASP A 306 10.33 38.40 -27.25
CA ASP A 306 8.94 38.67 -27.64
C ASP A 306 8.68 40.16 -27.96
N ILE A 307 9.75 40.96 -28.00
CA ILE A 307 9.69 42.36 -28.42
C ILE A 307 10.53 42.55 -29.67
N GLU A 308 9.96 43.18 -30.70
CA GLU A 308 10.67 43.55 -31.92
C GLU A 308 11.72 44.64 -31.66
N CYS A 309 12.76 44.71 -32.49
CA CYS A 309 13.66 45.88 -32.48
C CYS A 309 12.88 47.16 -32.79
N ASP A 310 13.03 48.16 -31.93
CA ASP A 310 12.44 49.49 -32.05
C ASP A 310 13.56 50.55 -31.95
N GLY A 311 13.17 51.83 -31.87
CA GLY A 311 14.13 52.92 -31.60
C GLY A 311 15.12 53.18 -32.73
N GLY A 312 14.78 52.81 -33.97
CA GLY A 312 15.66 52.95 -35.12
C GLY A 312 16.76 51.89 -35.17
N MET A 313 16.56 50.73 -34.54
CA MET A 313 17.50 49.61 -34.55
C MET A 313 16.92 48.37 -35.24
N PHE A 314 17.79 47.49 -35.76
CA PHE A 314 17.42 46.24 -36.42
C PHE A 314 18.53 45.18 -36.29
N GLY A 315 18.25 43.95 -36.73
CA GLY A 315 19.22 42.85 -36.83
C GLY A 315 19.42 42.07 -35.53
N ASN A 316 20.50 41.29 -35.46
CA ASN A 316 20.85 40.50 -34.28
C ASN A 316 21.13 41.44 -33.08
N GLU A 317 20.54 41.11 -31.92
CA GLU A 317 20.60 41.92 -30.69
C GLU A 317 20.14 43.38 -30.85
N CYS A 318 19.45 43.72 -31.95
CA CYS A 318 19.12 45.10 -32.31
C CYS A 318 20.35 46.03 -32.30
N ASN A 319 21.51 45.55 -32.79
CA ASN A 319 22.76 46.31 -32.77
C ASN A 319 23.05 47.09 -34.07
N LYS A 320 22.17 47.06 -35.08
CA LYS A 320 22.33 47.83 -36.32
C LYS A 320 21.35 49.00 -36.35
N SER A 321 21.79 50.18 -36.77
CA SER A 321 20.94 51.37 -36.87
C SER A 321 20.27 51.45 -38.24
N CYS A 322 18.99 51.79 -38.27
CA CYS A 322 18.24 52.08 -39.49
C CYS A 322 18.88 53.21 -40.31
N GLY A 323 18.74 53.13 -41.64
CA GLY A 323 19.06 54.25 -42.51
C GLY A 323 17.99 55.34 -42.45
N MET A 324 18.05 56.27 -43.41
CA MET A 324 17.17 57.45 -43.44
C MET A 324 15.83 57.14 -44.10
N CYS A 325 15.02 56.30 -43.44
CA CYS A 325 13.68 55.94 -43.91
C CYS A 325 12.76 57.17 -43.98
N HIS A 326 11.77 57.12 -44.88
CA HIS A 326 10.79 58.18 -45.08
C HIS A 326 10.17 58.64 -43.75
N ASN A 327 10.15 59.96 -43.52
CA ASN A 327 9.70 60.57 -42.26
C ASN A 327 10.33 60.06 -40.96
N GLY A 328 11.44 59.30 -41.02
CA GLY A 328 12.10 58.73 -39.83
C GLY A 328 11.36 57.55 -39.22
N GLU A 329 10.59 56.83 -40.02
CA GLU A 329 9.92 55.59 -39.59
C GLU A 329 10.93 54.51 -39.16
N GLN A 330 10.46 53.58 -38.32
CA GLN A 330 11.21 52.39 -37.96
C GLN A 330 11.41 51.52 -39.21
N CYS A 331 12.67 51.15 -39.50
CA CYS A 331 12.98 50.20 -40.55
C CYS A 331 12.57 48.78 -40.14
N HIS A 332 12.45 47.86 -41.10
CA HIS A 332 12.11 46.48 -40.82
C HIS A 332 13.08 45.85 -39.82
N HIS A 333 12.56 45.44 -38.67
CA HIS A 333 13.33 45.01 -37.49
C HIS A 333 14.36 43.89 -37.77
N VAL A 334 14.11 42.99 -38.73
CA VAL A 334 15.07 41.93 -39.11
C VAL A 334 16.20 42.40 -40.05
N ASN A 335 15.87 43.02 -41.18
CA ASN A 335 16.79 43.24 -42.30
C ASN A 335 17.14 44.72 -42.57
N GLY A 336 16.48 45.67 -41.89
CA GLY A 336 16.76 47.10 -41.99
C GLY A 336 16.13 47.82 -43.18
N SER A 337 15.24 47.18 -43.95
CA SER A 337 14.63 47.82 -45.12
C SER A 337 13.58 48.86 -44.75
N CYS A 338 13.48 49.95 -45.52
CA CYS A 338 12.46 50.98 -45.35
C CYS A 338 11.28 50.73 -46.29
N LEU A 339 10.08 50.46 -45.74
CA LEU A 339 8.92 50.07 -46.53
C LEU A 339 8.37 51.22 -47.39
N ASN A 340 8.38 52.46 -46.87
CA ASN A 340 7.88 53.63 -47.58
C ASN A 340 8.99 54.40 -48.35
N GLY A 341 10.15 53.77 -48.55
CA GLY A 341 11.29 54.35 -49.25
C GLY A 341 12.13 55.31 -48.40
N CYS A 342 12.98 56.09 -49.06
CA CYS A 342 14.01 56.89 -48.41
C CYS A 342 13.65 58.37 -48.31
N ARG A 343 14.27 59.08 -47.36
CA ARG A 343 14.30 60.55 -47.37
C ARG A 343 15.05 61.06 -48.61
N PRO A 344 14.74 62.29 -49.09
CA PRO A 344 15.47 62.90 -50.20
C PRO A 344 16.98 62.86 -49.99
N GLY A 345 17.73 62.43 -51.01
CA GLY A 345 19.19 62.30 -50.96
C GLY A 345 19.72 60.92 -50.52
N TYR A 346 18.85 60.02 -50.05
CA TYR A 346 19.20 58.64 -49.69
C TYR A 346 18.58 57.65 -50.68
N HIS A 347 19.26 56.53 -50.93
CA HIS A 347 18.88 55.46 -51.85
C HIS A 347 19.27 54.08 -51.30
N GLY A 348 18.85 53.02 -52.00
CA GLY A 348 19.00 51.63 -51.58
C GLY A 348 17.84 51.14 -50.69
N VAL A 349 17.74 49.81 -50.50
CA VAL A 349 16.61 49.20 -49.78
C VAL A 349 16.60 49.53 -48.28
N THR A 350 17.76 49.81 -47.70
CA THR A 350 17.96 50.22 -46.30
C THR A 350 18.11 51.73 -46.11
N CYS A 351 18.08 52.52 -47.19
CA CYS A 351 18.29 53.98 -47.17
C CYS A 351 19.57 54.43 -46.45
N SER A 352 20.64 53.63 -46.55
CA SER A 352 21.94 53.87 -45.92
C SER A 352 22.96 54.53 -46.87
N GLU A 353 22.66 54.60 -48.15
CA GLU A 353 23.54 55.18 -49.18
C GLU A 353 23.02 56.57 -49.57
N GLY A 354 23.84 57.61 -49.44
CA GLY A 354 23.42 58.97 -49.77
C GLY A 354 24.58 59.94 -49.81
N THR A 355 24.50 60.93 -50.70
CA THR A 355 25.44 62.05 -50.75
C THR A 355 24.97 63.12 -49.77
N HIS A 356 25.80 63.43 -48.77
CA HIS A 356 25.65 64.65 -47.98
C HIS A 356 25.73 65.85 -48.94
N ILE A 357 24.59 66.40 -49.36
CA ILE A 357 24.58 67.73 -49.97
C ILE A 357 24.75 68.70 -48.80
N ILE A 358 25.99 69.08 -48.55
CA ILE A 358 26.32 70.25 -47.74
C ILE A 358 25.88 71.45 -48.59
N THR A 359 24.72 72.01 -48.30
CA THR A 359 24.37 73.38 -48.68
C THR A 359 24.51 74.29 -47.48
#